data_AF-A0A6M3GEU2-F1
#
_entry.id   AF-A0A6M3GEU2-F1
#
_cell.length_a   1.000
_cell.length_b   1.000
_cell.length_c   1.000
_cell.angle_alpha   90.00
_cell.angle_beta   90.00
_cell.angle_gamma   90.00
#
_symmetry.space_group_name_H-M   'P 1'
#
loop_
_entity.id
_entity.type
_entity.pdbx_description
1 polymer ?
#
loop_
_entity_poly.entity_id
_entity_poly.type
_entity_poly.pdbx_seq_one_letter_code
_entity_poly.pdbx_strand_id
1 'polypeptide(L)'
;FFRHPSSFHGLACYHLDTKSRLFLTKFHENANPNDVALDEAGNAYVTDVANDVILKISPSGESSVFSQSPLFTSQPVVAIDPPAARCGLNGIAITSHGGNHLLVVQTKSGKLFRVGLHDAEVRVVDMEKPLVAADGLAARRDGLLVVVSTDVLWVVKSRDHWRSAY
;
A
#
# COMPACT_ATOMS: atom_id res chain seq x y z
N PHE A 1 27.85 5.29 -28.69
CA PHE A 1 26.54 4.75 -28.25
C PHE A 1 26.40 4.95 -26.75
N PHE A 2 25.74 6.03 -26.31
CA PHE A 2 25.36 6.16 -24.91
C PHE A 2 24.21 5.19 -24.64
N ARG A 3 24.46 4.15 -23.85
CA ARG A 3 23.38 3.28 -23.36
C ARG A 3 22.55 4.13 -22.40
N HIS A 4 21.26 4.31 -22.68
CA HIS A 4 20.33 4.73 -21.65
C HIS A 4 20.46 3.76 -20.46
N PRO A 5 20.57 4.25 -19.21
CA PRO A 5 20.50 3.34 -18.07
C PRO A 5 19.20 2.54 -18.19
N SER A 6 19.29 1.22 -17.96
CA SER A 6 18.10 0.37 -17.94
C SER A 6 17.08 0.96 -16.96
N SER A 7 15.83 1.06 -17.40
CA SER A 7 14.73 1.47 -16.53
C SER A 7 14.69 0.56 -15.31
N PHE A 8 14.53 1.14 -14.13
CA PHE A 8 14.39 0.40 -12.89
C PHE A 8 13.24 0.99 -12.08
N HIS A 9 12.64 0.14 -11.26
CA HIS A 9 11.70 0.53 -10.21
C HIS A 9 12.46 0.59 -8.89
N GLY A 10 12.10 1.50 -7.98
CA GLY A 10 12.83 1.62 -6.73
C GLY A 10 12.30 2.69 -5.80
N LEU A 11 12.84 2.67 -4.58
CA LEU A 11 12.61 3.68 -3.55
C LEU A 11 13.91 4.44 -3.30
N ALA A 12 13.83 5.77 -3.32
CA ALA A 12 14.96 6.62 -2.98
C ALA A 12 14.62 7.45 -1.75
N CYS A 13 15.58 7.53 -0.83
CA CYS A 13 15.48 8.38 0.35
C CYS A 13 16.45 9.56 0.22
N TYR A 14 15.99 10.75 0.58
CA TYR A 14 16.76 11.98 0.48
C TYR A 14 16.71 12.73 1.81
N HIS A 15 17.83 13.34 2.17
CA HIS A 15 17.85 14.34 3.21
C HIS A 15 17.21 15.63 2.65
N LEU A 16 16.18 16.17 3.31
CA LEU A 16 15.39 17.26 2.74
C LEU A 16 16.16 18.59 2.66
N ASP A 17 16.97 18.92 3.66
CA ASP A 17 17.72 20.19 3.66
C ASP A 17 18.84 20.22 2.62
N THR A 18 19.69 19.18 2.61
CA THR A 18 20.84 19.08 1.72
C THR A 18 20.49 18.58 0.32
N LYS A 19 19.30 17.98 0.15
CA LYS A 19 18.84 17.27 -1.06
C LYS A 19 19.76 16.10 -1.45
N SER A 20 20.63 15.65 -0.54
CA SER A 20 21.51 14.51 -0.80
C SER A 20 20.72 13.20 -0.73
N ARG A 21 20.94 12.32 -1.71
CA ARG A 21 20.37 10.97 -1.68
C ARG A 21 21.07 10.13 -0.62
N LEU A 22 20.30 9.66 0.37
CA LEU A 22 20.78 8.77 1.43
C LEU A 22 20.94 7.34 0.90
N PHE A 23 19.92 6.83 0.19
CA PHE A 23 19.99 5.56 -0.52
C PHE A 23 19.08 5.53 -1.75
N LEU A 24 19.35 4.55 -2.63
CA LEU A 24 18.45 4.12 -3.69
C LEU A 24 18.36 2.60 -3.65
N THR A 25 17.19 2.10 -3.28
CA THR A 25 16.85 0.69 -3.30
C THR A 25 16.21 0.38 -4.65
N LYS A 26 16.87 -0.43 -5.47
CA LYS A 26 16.29 -0.91 -6.73
C LYS A 26 15.48 -2.18 -6.46
N PHE A 27 14.26 -2.22 -6.96
CA PHE A 27 13.41 -3.40 -6.91
C PHE A 27 13.68 -4.32 -8.10
N HIS A 28 13.09 -5.51 -8.05
CA HIS A 28 13.17 -6.48 -9.12
C HIS A 28 12.53 -5.93 -10.41
N GLU A 29 12.93 -6.42 -11.57
CA GLU A 29 12.53 -5.87 -12.87
C GLU A 29 11.02 -5.92 -13.16
N ASN A 30 10.32 -6.88 -12.55
CA ASN A 30 8.89 -7.10 -12.66
C ASN A 30 8.08 -6.41 -11.54
N ALA A 31 8.73 -5.67 -10.64
CA ALA A 31 8.05 -4.93 -9.59
C ALA A 31 7.33 -3.71 -10.19
N ASN A 32 6.11 -3.45 -9.72
CA ASN A 32 5.38 -2.24 -10.06
C ASN A 32 5.00 -1.47 -8.78
N PRO A 33 5.96 -0.80 -8.13
CA PRO A 33 5.69 -0.07 -6.90
C PRO A 33 4.74 1.10 -7.17
N ASN A 34 3.81 1.36 -6.25
CA ASN A 34 2.89 2.50 -6.37
C ASN A 34 2.97 3.45 -5.18
N ASP A 35 2.61 2.99 -3.97
CA ASP A 35 2.49 3.86 -2.80
C ASP A 35 3.44 3.42 -1.67
N VAL A 36 3.69 4.32 -0.72
CA VAL A 36 4.62 4.11 0.39
C VAL A 36 4.12 4.68 1.71
N ALA A 37 4.23 3.90 2.78
CA ALA A 37 3.99 4.34 4.16
C ALA A 37 5.22 4.13 5.03
N LEU A 38 5.46 5.02 6.00
CA LEU A 38 6.60 4.94 6.93
C LEU A 38 6.13 4.63 8.35
N ASP A 39 6.78 3.67 9.02
CA ASP A 39 6.61 3.48 10.47
C ASP A 39 7.48 4.45 11.29
N GLU A 40 7.28 4.47 12.60
CA GLU A 40 8.03 5.34 13.53
C GLU A 40 9.52 4.99 13.63
N ALA A 41 9.92 3.77 13.23
CA ALA A 41 11.31 3.35 13.16
C ALA A 41 11.98 3.74 11.82
N GLY A 42 11.23 4.36 10.90
CA GLY A 42 11.73 4.77 9.58
C GLY A 42 11.77 3.65 8.55
N ASN A 43 11.12 2.50 8.80
CA ASN A 43 10.94 1.51 7.76
C ASN A 43 9.86 1.99 6.78
N ALA A 44 10.12 1.80 5.49
CA ALA A 44 9.14 2.06 4.44
C ALA A 44 8.42 0.78 4.02
N TYR A 45 7.12 0.89 3.80
CA TYR A 45 6.25 -0.18 3.33
C TYR A 45 5.70 0.23 1.98
N VAL A 46 6.03 -0.51 0.93
CA VAL A 46 5.73 -0.16 -0.46
C VAL A 46 4.79 -1.21 -1.04
N THR A 47 3.73 -0.78 -1.71
CA THR A 47 2.85 -1.69 -2.46
C THR A 47 3.41 -1.98 -3.83
N ASP A 48 3.43 -3.26 -4.20
CA ASP A 48 3.72 -3.71 -5.56
C ASP A 48 2.41 -4.14 -6.23
N VAL A 49 1.92 -3.28 -7.11
CA VAL A 49 0.60 -3.41 -7.76
C VAL A 49 0.54 -4.63 -8.67
N ALA A 50 1.65 -4.99 -9.31
CA ALA A 50 1.68 -6.10 -10.26
C ALA A 50 1.76 -7.46 -9.56
N ASN A 51 2.47 -7.53 -8.44
CA ASN A 51 2.74 -8.78 -7.75
C ASN A 51 1.83 -9.01 -6.52
N ASP A 52 0.97 -8.04 -6.16
CA ASP A 52 0.10 -8.09 -4.98
C ASP A 52 0.90 -8.40 -3.70
N VAL A 53 2.04 -7.72 -3.52
CA VAL A 53 2.88 -7.83 -2.33
C VAL A 53 3.12 -6.48 -1.67
N ILE A 54 3.44 -6.52 -0.38
CA ILE A 54 3.97 -5.37 0.36
C ILE A 54 5.45 -5.63 0.57
N LEU A 55 6.29 -4.70 0.10
CA LEU A 55 7.73 -4.70 0.36
C LEU A 55 8.01 -3.88 1.61
N LYS A 56 9.03 -4.28 2.38
CA LYS A 56 9.60 -3.47 3.46
C LYS A 56 11.02 -3.07 3.13
N ILE A 57 11.31 -1.78 3.27
CA ILE A 57 12.64 -1.21 3.09
C ILE A 57 13.09 -0.64 4.45
N SER A 58 14.23 -1.10 4.94
CA SER A 58 14.80 -0.61 6.21
C SER A 58 15.35 0.82 6.07
N PRO A 59 15.64 1.53 7.18
CA PRO A 59 16.33 2.82 7.14
C PRO A 59 17.71 2.80 6.45
N SER A 60 18.35 1.62 6.34
CA SER A 60 19.60 1.43 5.59
C SER A 60 19.39 1.14 4.10
N GLY A 61 18.13 1.08 3.63
CA GLY A 61 17.79 0.83 2.24
C GLY A 61 17.71 -0.66 1.84
N GLU A 62 17.70 -1.58 2.81
CA GLU A 62 17.58 -3.02 2.54
C GLU A 62 16.12 -3.39 2.25
N SER A 63 15.85 -4.04 1.12
CA SER A 63 14.51 -4.47 0.71
C SER A 63 14.23 -5.93 1.06
N SER A 64 13.01 -6.20 1.50
CA SER A 64 12.48 -7.55 1.73
C SER A 64 10.98 -7.61 1.39
N VAL A 65 10.44 -8.82 1.18
CA VAL A 65 8.99 -9.01 1.12
C VAL A 65 8.46 -8.98 2.54
N PHE A 66 7.58 -8.02 2.85
CA PHE A 66 6.91 -7.92 4.14
C PHE A 66 5.68 -8.82 4.22
N SER A 67 4.86 -8.82 3.16
CA SER A 67 3.66 -9.63 3.11
C SER A 67 3.32 -10.04 1.67
N GLN A 68 2.99 -11.31 1.49
CA GLN A 68 2.51 -11.93 0.26
C GLN A 68 1.38 -12.91 0.59
N SER A 69 0.28 -12.37 1.10
CA SER A 69 -0.84 -13.20 1.57
C SER A 69 -1.69 -13.70 0.40
N PRO A 70 -2.17 -14.97 0.43
CA PRO A 70 -3.17 -15.46 -0.52
C PRO A 70 -4.46 -14.64 -0.52
N LEU A 71 -4.75 -13.89 0.55
CA LEU A 71 -5.90 -12.99 0.59
C LEU A 71 -5.82 -11.85 -0.42
N PHE A 72 -4.61 -11.45 -0.84
CA PHE A 72 -4.45 -10.42 -1.86
C PHE A 72 -4.83 -10.93 -3.26
N THR A 73 -4.74 -12.23 -3.52
CA THR A 73 -5.01 -12.80 -4.85
C THR A 73 -6.34 -13.56 -4.94
N SER A 74 -6.98 -13.87 -3.82
CA SER A 74 -8.24 -14.62 -3.77
C SER A 74 -9.51 -13.77 -3.86
N GLN A 75 -9.40 -12.44 -3.84
CA GLN A 75 -10.58 -11.57 -3.89
C GLN A 75 -11.18 -11.51 -5.30
N PRO A 76 -12.52 -11.53 -5.42
CA PRO A 76 -13.17 -11.35 -6.72
C PRO A 76 -12.90 -9.94 -7.25
N VAL A 77 -12.63 -9.86 -8.55
CA VAL A 77 -12.53 -8.59 -9.27
C VAL A 77 -13.94 -8.00 -9.42
N VAL A 78 -14.10 -6.72 -9.08
CA VAL A 78 -15.38 -6.01 -9.26
C VAL A 78 -15.55 -5.56 -10.71
N ALA A 79 -16.78 -5.33 -11.15
CA ALA A 79 -17.03 -4.73 -12.46
C ALA A 79 -16.48 -3.30 -12.49
N ILE A 80 -15.40 -3.10 -13.26
CA ILE A 80 -14.61 -1.87 -13.31
C ILE A 80 -13.93 -1.77 -14.68
N ASP A 81 -13.43 -0.58 -15.02
CA ASP A 81 -12.70 -0.35 -16.26
C ASP A 81 -11.51 -1.31 -16.42
N PRO A 82 -11.28 -1.87 -17.63
CA PRO A 82 -10.27 -2.90 -17.86
C PRO A 82 -8.84 -2.55 -17.41
N PRO A 83 -8.37 -1.29 -17.49
CA PRO A 83 -7.08 -0.91 -16.91
C PRO A 83 -7.02 -1.11 -15.39
N ALA A 84 -8.02 -0.63 -14.66
CA ALA A 84 -8.09 -0.74 -13.19
C ALA A 84 -8.31 -2.19 -12.73
N ALA A 85 -8.96 -3.03 -13.54
CA ALA A 85 -9.14 -4.45 -13.27
C ALA A 85 -7.80 -5.24 -13.20
N ARG A 86 -6.69 -4.68 -13.70
CA ARG A 86 -5.35 -5.26 -13.63
C ARG A 86 -4.52 -4.74 -12.44
N CYS A 87 -5.01 -3.75 -11.71
CA CYS A 87 -4.29 -3.12 -10.61
C CYS A 87 -4.55 -3.87 -9.29
N GLY A 88 -3.49 -4.42 -8.71
CA GLY A 88 -3.50 -5.10 -7.41
C GLY A 88 -3.52 -4.16 -6.21
N LEU A 89 -2.75 -4.51 -5.17
CA LEU A 89 -2.51 -3.65 -4.00
C LEU A 89 -2.01 -2.28 -4.43
N ASN A 90 -2.63 -1.22 -3.91
CA ASN A 90 -2.39 0.14 -4.37
C ASN A 90 -2.09 1.08 -3.19
N GLY A 91 -3.00 1.96 -2.77
CA GLY A 91 -2.75 2.87 -1.65
C GLY A 91 -2.46 2.16 -0.34
N ILE A 92 -1.57 2.75 0.46
CA ILE A 92 -1.14 2.21 1.75
C ILE A 92 -0.94 3.30 2.80
N ALA A 93 -1.41 3.08 4.03
CA ALA A 93 -1.08 3.94 5.17
C ALA A 93 -0.97 3.13 6.45
N ILE A 94 -0.19 3.65 7.38
CA ILE A 94 -0.18 3.18 8.76
C ILE A 94 -1.24 3.92 9.55
N THR A 95 -1.97 3.18 10.37
CA THR A 95 -2.80 3.74 11.43
C THR A 95 -2.27 3.24 12.77
N SER A 96 -2.24 4.12 13.76
CA SER A 96 -2.01 3.79 15.17
C SER A 96 -3.33 3.67 15.94
N HIS A 97 -4.42 4.24 15.40
CA HIS A 97 -5.77 4.09 15.94
C HIS A 97 -6.27 2.67 15.71
N GLY A 98 -6.51 1.96 16.81
CA GLY A 98 -6.94 0.58 16.78
C GLY A 98 -5.79 -0.44 16.65
N GLY A 99 -4.55 -0.03 16.91
CA GLY A 99 -3.36 -0.90 16.84
C GLY A 99 -2.42 -0.52 15.70
N ASN A 100 -1.18 -0.97 15.79
CA ASN A 100 -0.15 -0.71 14.79
C ASN A 100 -0.33 -1.66 13.59
N HIS A 101 -1.03 -1.20 12.57
CA HIS A 101 -1.22 -1.95 11.32
C HIS A 101 -1.18 -1.03 10.10
N LEU A 102 -0.86 -1.65 8.97
CA LEU A 102 -1.08 -1.06 7.66
C LEU A 102 -2.54 -1.26 7.26
N LEU A 103 -3.09 -0.26 6.60
CA LEU A 103 -4.30 -0.36 5.80
C LEU A 103 -3.90 -0.24 4.34
N VAL A 104 -4.34 -1.19 3.52
CA VAL A 104 -3.97 -1.30 2.11
C VAL A 104 -5.22 -1.51 1.29
N VAL A 105 -5.44 -0.71 0.25
CA VAL A 105 -6.53 -0.96 -0.70
C VAL A 105 -6.06 -1.78 -1.90
N GLN A 106 -6.99 -2.49 -2.52
CA GLN A 106 -6.76 -3.15 -3.80
C GLN A 106 -7.73 -2.61 -4.84
N THR A 107 -7.19 -2.09 -5.93
CA THR A 107 -7.99 -1.41 -6.96
C THR A 107 -8.96 -2.36 -7.66
N LYS A 108 -8.50 -3.53 -8.09
CA LYS A 108 -9.32 -4.49 -8.87
C LYS A 108 -10.49 -5.12 -8.10
N SER A 109 -10.40 -5.23 -6.78
CA SER A 109 -11.44 -5.85 -5.94
C SER A 109 -12.21 -4.84 -5.08
N GLY A 110 -11.69 -3.62 -4.95
CA GLY A 110 -12.17 -2.61 -4.01
C GLY A 110 -12.07 -3.03 -2.54
N LYS A 111 -11.25 -4.05 -2.23
CA LYS A 111 -11.07 -4.51 -0.84
C LYS A 111 -10.08 -3.61 -0.10
N LEU A 112 -10.39 -3.41 1.18
CA LEU A 112 -9.47 -2.86 2.16
C LEU A 112 -8.92 -4.03 2.99
N PHE A 113 -7.60 -4.06 3.18
CA PHE A 113 -6.91 -5.03 4.00
C PHE A 113 -6.29 -4.36 5.20
N ARG A 114 -6.34 -5.04 6.34
CA ARG A 114 -5.56 -4.75 7.53
C ARG A 114 -4.37 -5.71 7.56
N VAL A 115 -3.16 -5.18 7.72
CA VAL A 115 -1.93 -5.97 7.86
C VAL A 115 -1.20 -5.60 9.14
N GLY A 116 -1.05 -6.54 10.07
CA GLY A 116 -0.34 -6.31 11.33
C GLY A 116 1.13 -5.97 11.11
N LEU A 117 1.64 -4.92 11.77
CA LEU A 117 3.04 -4.49 11.59
C LEU A 117 4.06 -5.43 12.25
N HIS A 118 3.65 -6.22 13.24
CA HIS A 118 4.52 -7.11 13.99
C HIS A 118 4.57 -8.55 13.43
N ASP A 119 3.43 -9.06 12.99
CA ASP A 119 3.23 -10.46 12.59
C ASP A 119 2.91 -10.63 11.10
N ALA A 120 2.77 -9.52 10.36
CA ALA A 120 2.32 -9.48 8.97
C ALA A 120 0.96 -10.17 8.74
N GLU A 121 0.15 -10.33 9.79
CA GLU A 121 -1.16 -10.97 9.69
C GLU A 121 -2.08 -10.14 8.81
N VAL A 122 -2.60 -10.74 7.73
CA VAL A 122 -3.52 -10.08 6.80
C VAL A 122 -4.96 -10.47 7.12
N ARG A 123 -5.84 -9.47 7.18
CA ARG A 123 -7.29 -9.65 7.22
C ARG A 123 -7.96 -8.75 6.21
N VAL A 124 -9.04 -9.22 5.60
CA VAL A 124 -9.95 -8.35 4.84
C VAL A 124 -10.77 -7.56 5.85
N VAL A 125 -10.85 -6.24 5.67
CA VAL A 125 -11.75 -5.39 6.45
C VAL A 125 -13.16 -5.57 5.91
N ASP A 126 -14.10 -5.93 6.77
CA ASP A 126 -15.50 -6.09 6.39
C ASP A 126 -16.11 -4.72 6.07
N MET A 127 -16.64 -4.58 4.86
CA MET A 127 -17.20 -3.35 4.34
C MET A 127 -18.50 -3.67 3.60
N GLU A 128 -19.53 -2.84 3.82
CA GLU A 128 -20.83 -3.00 3.15
C GLU A 128 -20.70 -2.92 1.62
N LYS A 129 -19.81 -2.05 1.14
CA LYS A 129 -19.57 -1.82 -0.29
C LYS A 129 -18.09 -1.86 -0.60
N PRO A 130 -17.70 -2.44 -1.76
CA PRO A 130 -16.33 -2.35 -2.22
C PRO A 130 -15.96 -0.89 -2.52
N LEU A 131 -14.72 -0.53 -2.19
CA LEU A 131 -14.09 0.74 -2.56
C LEU A 131 -13.66 0.65 -4.03
N VAL A 132 -14.64 0.63 -4.94
CA VAL A 132 -14.41 0.46 -6.39
C VAL A 132 -13.37 1.46 -6.87
N ALA A 133 -12.36 0.97 -7.60
CA ALA A 133 -11.28 1.79 -8.16
C ALA A 133 -10.44 2.56 -7.13
N ALA A 134 -10.37 2.08 -5.88
CA ALA A 134 -9.55 2.72 -4.86
C ALA A 134 -8.08 2.79 -5.28
N ASP A 135 -7.48 3.95 -5.06
CA ASP A 135 -6.10 4.30 -5.41
C ASP A 135 -5.36 4.69 -4.12
N GLY A 136 -5.05 5.96 -3.91
CA GLY A 136 -4.40 6.45 -2.69
C GLY A 136 -5.32 6.45 -1.45
N LEU A 137 -4.70 6.34 -0.28
CA LEU A 137 -5.39 6.48 1.01
C LEU A 137 -4.55 7.25 2.03
N ALA A 138 -5.21 7.91 2.97
CA ALA A 138 -4.57 8.66 4.04
C ALA A 138 -5.28 8.43 5.37
N ALA A 139 -4.55 7.94 6.36
CA ALA A 139 -5.02 7.84 7.73
C ALA A 139 -4.92 9.22 8.42
N ARG A 140 -6.02 9.66 9.04
CA ARG A 140 -6.10 10.92 9.77
C ARG A 140 -5.92 10.71 11.26
N ARG A 141 -5.47 11.77 11.95
CA ARG A 141 -5.27 11.77 13.41
C ARG A 141 -6.54 11.56 14.23
N ASP A 142 -7.71 11.80 13.67
CA ASP A 142 -9.01 11.55 14.29
C ASP A 142 -9.52 10.11 14.09
N GLY A 143 -8.69 9.24 13.51
CA GLY A 143 -8.99 7.82 13.31
C GLY A 143 -9.83 7.52 12.07
N LEU A 144 -10.09 8.53 11.22
CA LEU A 144 -10.72 8.34 9.91
C LEU A 144 -9.68 7.95 8.87
N LEU A 145 -10.09 7.13 7.91
CA LEU A 145 -9.35 6.86 6.68
C LEU A 145 -10.02 7.62 5.54
N VAL A 146 -9.26 8.36 4.77
CA VAL A 146 -9.72 8.96 3.52
C VAL A 146 -9.18 8.12 2.39
N VAL A 147 -10.03 7.67 1.48
CA VAL A 147 -9.64 6.87 0.30
C VAL A 147 -10.11 7.58 -0.95
N VAL A 148 -9.21 7.80 -1.89
CA VAL A 148 -9.57 8.30 -3.22
C VAL A 148 -9.84 7.13 -4.16
N SER A 149 -10.90 7.25 -4.93
CA SER A 149 -11.25 6.40 -6.05
C SER A 149 -11.46 7.29 -7.28
N THR A 150 -11.60 6.70 -8.47
CA THR A 150 -11.83 7.43 -9.73
C THR A 150 -12.91 8.52 -9.60
N ASP A 151 -14.06 8.19 -9.01
CA ASP A 151 -15.22 9.09 -8.97
C ASP A 151 -15.68 9.44 -7.54
N VAL A 152 -15.08 8.83 -6.51
CA VAL A 152 -15.57 8.89 -5.14
C VAL A 152 -14.43 9.16 -4.16
N LEU A 153 -14.65 10.08 -3.23
CA LEU A 153 -13.85 10.21 -2.03
C LEU A 153 -14.59 9.51 -0.88
N TRP A 154 -13.99 8.45 -0.33
CA TRP A 154 -14.54 7.74 0.81
C TRP A 154 -13.95 8.30 2.10
N VAL A 155 -14.80 8.50 3.10
CA VAL A 155 -14.39 8.77 4.48
C VAL A 155 -14.85 7.61 5.32
N VAL A 156 -13.91 6.75 5.67
CA VAL A 156 -14.15 5.43 6.26
C VAL A 156 -13.75 5.44 7.73
N LYS A 157 -14.55 4.81 8.58
CA LYS A 157 -14.27 4.68 10.02
C LYS A 157 -14.40 3.24 10.48
N SER A 158 -13.52 2.83 11.40
CA SER A 158 -13.67 1.60 12.17
C SER A 158 -13.89 1.89 13.65
N ARG A 159 -14.60 0.99 14.34
CA ARG A 159 -14.74 0.97 15.81
C ARG A 159 -14.23 -0.31 16.45
N ASP A 160 -13.70 -1.24 15.67
CA ASP A 160 -13.37 -2.60 16.09
C ASP A 160 -11.96 -3.03 15.64
N HIS A 161 -11.03 -2.07 15.62
CA HIS A 161 -9.64 -2.29 15.21
C HIS A 161 -9.51 -2.74 13.74
N TRP A 162 -10.33 -2.15 12.86
CA TRP A 162 -10.37 -2.43 11.42
C TRP A 162 -10.64 -3.91 11.12
N ARG A 163 -11.53 -4.53 11.91
CA ARG A 163 -12.16 -5.80 11.51
C ARG A 163 -13.33 -5.51 10.58
N SER A 164 -14.06 -4.43 10.84
CA SER A 164 -15.07 -3.85 9.95
C SER A 164 -14.89 -2.33 9.83
N ALA A 165 -15.48 -1.76 8.77
CA ALA A 165 -15.53 -0.32 8.57
C ALA A 165 -16.78 0.12 7.79
N TYR A 166 -17.21 1.36 8.01
CA TYR A 166 -18.38 1.99 7.40
C TYR A 166 -18.08 3.44 7.01
#